data_AF-A0A3N5R948-F1
#
_entry.id   AF-A0A3N5R948-F1
#
_cell.length_a   1.000
_cell.length_b   1.000
_cell.length_c   1.000
_cell.angle_alpha   90.00
_cell.angle_beta   90.00
_cell.angle_gamma   90.00
#
_symmetry.space_group_name_H-M   'P 1'
#
loop_
_entity.id
_entity.type
_entity.pdbx_description
1 polymer ?
#
loop_
_entity_poly.entity_id
_entity_poly.type
_entity_poly.pdbx_seq_one_letter_code
_entity_poly.pdbx_strand_id
1 'polypeptide(L)'
;MKTFPLLLIFITLFGSTAVQAAEDPYTLPRRIQYSYTIRNKNNQPVKNIEFWTYAPLPLSSNQKCESLKISHPYQTIRDRSGNHILSFVFDEIPPFGNVILNIEAKLLFPVYPVAHREDISNYLLPGKNIQSNEPEIQEIARILKAENEMQTVERVFDYVSRHIEYTGYLSQSYGALYALRRKKGDCTEFMDLFIALCRANEIPARGLAGYSIKENSLLKPNEYHNWAEFYYAGIWYTADPQRRIFKPAGGNYLCLRIINGNSDDFLDADEPFRIKGENLEVKIGE
;
A
#
# COMPACT_ATOMS: atom_id res chain seq x y z
N MET A 1 30.22 -81.65 -9.73
CA MET A 1 30.42 -80.38 -9.01
C MET A 1 29.53 -79.33 -9.65
N LYS A 2 28.50 -78.87 -8.95
CA LYS A 2 27.57 -77.81 -9.40
C LYS A 2 28.09 -76.48 -8.88
N THR A 3 28.36 -75.52 -9.76
CA THR A 3 28.73 -74.14 -9.40
C THR A 3 27.57 -73.21 -9.78
N PHE A 4 26.92 -72.64 -8.77
CA PHE A 4 25.93 -71.56 -8.92
C PHE A 4 26.64 -70.20 -8.98
N PRO A 5 26.29 -69.28 -9.90
CA PRO A 5 26.80 -67.92 -9.85
C PRO A 5 25.96 -67.07 -8.88
N LEU A 6 26.66 -66.34 -8.02
CA LEU A 6 26.16 -65.39 -7.03
C LEU A 6 25.60 -64.14 -7.75
N LEU A 7 24.31 -63.88 -7.65
CA LEU A 7 23.66 -62.68 -8.19
C LEU A 7 23.85 -61.51 -7.20
N LEU A 8 24.65 -60.51 -7.56
CA LEU A 8 24.75 -59.25 -6.82
C LEU A 8 23.46 -58.43 -7.00
N ILE A 9 22.75 -58.17 -5.91
CA ILE A 9 21.61 -57.24 -5.88
C ILE A 9 22.16 -55.82 -5.67
N PHE A 10 22.07 -54.97 -6.69
CA PHE A 10 22.28 -53.54 -6.57
C PHE A 10 21.03 -52.91 -5.92
N ILE A 11 21.15 -52.51 -4.65
CA ILE A 11 20.17 -51.64 -4.00
C ILE A 11 20.48 -50.21 -4.43
N THR A 12 19.76 -49.71 -5.42
CA THR A 12 19.74 -48.27 -5.75
C THR A 12 18.94 -47.52 -4.69
N LEU A 13 19.64 -46.87 -3.76
CA LEU A 13 19.08 -45.87 -2.86
C LEU A 13 18.66 -44.63 -3.67
N PHE A 14 17.38 -44.49 -3.96
CA PHE A 14 16.81 -43.23 -4.42
C PHE A 14 16.76 -42.26 -3.24
N GLY A 15 17.74 -41.35 -3.15
CA GLY A 15 17.66 -40.19 -2.28
C GLY A 15 16.64 -39.21 -2.83
N SER A 16 15.42 -39.22 -2.29
CA SER A 16 14.47 -38.14 -2.54
C SER A 16 14.94 -36.90 -1.77
N THR A 17 15.52 -35.92 -2.46
CA THR A 17 15.64 -34.57 -1.92
C THR A 17 14.24 -33.97 -1.91
N ALA A 18 13.48 -34.20 -0.83
CA ALA A 18 12.31 -33.41 -0.55
C ALA A 18 12.78 -31.97 -0.39
N VAL A 19 12.45 -31.12 -1.36
CA VAL A 19 12.58 -29.67 -1.20
C VAL A 19 11.63 -29.31 -0.06
N GLN A 20 12.18 -29.04 1.12
CA GLN A 20 11.43 -28.50 2.24
C GLN A 20 10.73 -27.23 1.73
N ALA A 21 9.40 -27.22 1.68
CA ALA A 21 8.67 -26.00 1.37
C ALA A 21 9.12 -24.93 2.37
N ALA A 22 9.60 -23.78 1.88
CA ALA A 22 9.95 -22.66 2.74
C ALA A 22 8.74 -22.30 3.60
N GLU A 23 8.94 -22.12 4.91
CA GLU A 23 7.86 -21.70 5.81
C GLU A 23 7.25 -20.38 5.34
N ASP A 24 5.93 -20.27 5.43
CA ASP A 24 5.19 -19.06 5.05
C ASP A 24 5.66 -17.90 5.97
N PRO A 25 6.27 -16.83 5.43
CA PRO A 25 6.86 -15.78 6.25
C PRO A 25 5.81 -14.84 6.86
N TYR A 26 4.53 -14.96 6.47
CA TYR A 26 3.43 -14.17 7.00
C TYR A 26 2.81 -14.88 8.22
N THR A 27 3.26 -14.53 9.42
CA THR A 27 2.95 -15.29 10.64
C THR A 27 2.23 -14.49 11.72
N LEU A 28 2.12 -13.17 11.58
CA LEU A 28 1.47 -12.30 12.56
C LEU A 28 -0.01 -12.05 12.18
N PRO A 29 -0.98 -12.71 12.82
CA PRO A 29 -2.39 -12.52 12.51
C PRO A 29 -2.89 -11.15 12.99
N ARG A 30 -3.75 -10.55 12.17
CA ARG A 30 -4.51 -9.35 12.48
C ARG A 30 -5.93 -9.50 11.96
N ARG A 31 -6.88 -9.12 12.80
CA ARG A 31 -8.28 -8.93 12.40
C ARG A 31 -8.55 -7.43 12.43
N ILE A 32 -8.91 -6.90 11.27
CA ILE A 32 -9.28 -5.49 11.12
C ILE A 32 -10.73 -5.38 10.72
N GLN A 33 -11.39 -4.35 11.23
CA GLN A 33 -12.74 -3.99 10.87
C GLN A 33 -12.78 -2.51 10.52
N TYR A 34 -13.59 -2.17 9.53
CA TYR A 34 -13.87 -0.79 9.16
C TYR A 34 -15.23 -0.72 8.51
N SER A 35 -15.84 0.46 8.55
CA SER A 35 -17.15 0.65 7.96
C SER A 35 -17.28 1.98 7.24
N TYR A 36 -18.26 2.05 6.34
CA TYR A 36 -18.69 3.27 5.67
C TYR A 36 -20.18 3.47 5.94
N THR A 37 -20.53 4.63 6.48
CA THR A 37 -21.92 5.08 6.58
C THR A 37 -22.21 6.04 5.44
N ILE A 38 -23.07 5.64 4.52
CA ILE A 38 -23.56 6.47 3.41
C ILE A 38 -24.92 7.01 3.81
N ARG A 39 -25.06 8.33 3.96
CA ARG A 39 -26.27 8.99 4.42
C ARG A 39 -26.86 9.86 3.32
N ASN A 40 -28.16 9.66 3.07
CA ASN A 40 -28.96 10.60 2.31
C ASN A 40 -29.31 11.81 3.19
N LYS A 41 -28.84 13.00 2.85
CA LYS A 41 -29.18 14.25 3.56
C LYS A 41 -30.42 14.95 3.00
N ASN A 42 -30.94 14.48 1.88
CA ASN A 42 -32.07 15.08 1.20
C ASN A 42 -33.41 14.59 1.78
N ASN A 43 -34.46 15.36 1.51
CA ASN A 43 -35.85 14.98 1.80
C ASN A 43 -36.49 14.12 0.68
N GLN A 44 -35.73 13.77 -0.35
CA GLN A 44 -36.12 12.90 -1.46
C GLN A 44 -35.26 11.63 -1.49
N PRO A 45 -35.77 10.50 -2.01
CA PRO A 45 -34.97 9.30 -2.21
C PRO A 45 -33.87 9.56 -3.23
N VAL A 46 -32.67 9.03 -2.96
CA VAL A 46 -31.57 8.99 -3.93
C VAL A 46 -31.54 7.59 -4.52
N LYS A 47 -31.46 7.47 -5.84
CA LYS A 47 -31.49 6.19 -6.56
C LYS A 47 -30.20 5.91 -7.31
N ASN A 48 -29.96 4.64 -7.62
CA ASN A 48 -28.81 4.17 -8.41
C ASN A 48 -27.47 4.67 -7.84
N ILE A 49 -27.27 4.48 -6.54
CA ILE A 49 -26.03 4.87 -5.86
C ILE A 49 -24.96 3.86 -6.22
N GLU A 50 -23.80 4.36 -6.63
CA GLU A 50 -22.59 3.53 -6.79
C GLU A 50 -21.55 3.98 -5.76
N PHE A 51 -20.96 3.02 -5.06
CA PHE A 51 -19.93 3.28 -4.06
C PHE A 51 -18.73 2.38 -4.29
N TRP A 52 -17.54 2.95 -4.19
CA TRP A 52 -16.28 2.23 -4.34
C TRP A 52 -15.33 2.51 -3.20
N THR A 53 -14.60 1.50 -2.76
CA THR A 53 -13.53 1.63 -1.76
C THR A 53 -12.42 0.61 -2.02
N TYR A 54 -11.20 0.90 -1.57
CA TYR A 54 -10.11 -0.06 -1.61
C TYR A 54 -10.30 -1.17 -0.57
N ALA A 55 -10.05 -2.41 -0.98
CA ALA A 55 -9.84 -3.53 -0.07
C ALA A 55 -8.35 -3.63 0.32
N PRO A 56 -8.03 -4.32 1.44
CA PRO A 56 -6.66 -4.71 1.72
C PRO A 56 -6.03 -5.42 0.54
N LEU A 57 -4.79 -5.05 0.21
CA LEU A 57 -4.03 -5.78 -0.81
C LEU A 57 -4.00 -7.28 -0.47
N PRO A 58 -4.28 -8.17 -1.43
CA PRO A 58 -4.26 -9.61 -1.19
C PRO A 58 -2.90 -10.12 -0.74
N LEU A 59 -1.84 -9.54 -1.30
CA LEU A 59 -0.46 -9.91 -1.00
C LEU A 59 0.45 -8.70 -1.31
N SER A 60 1.38 -8.41 -0.40
CA SER A 60 2.46 -7.44 -0.57
C SER A 60 3.66 -7.83 0.29
N SER A 61 4.77 -7.08 0.20
CA SER A 61 5.93 -7.18 1.10
C SER A 61 5.59 -7.10 2.60
N ASN A 62 4.43 -6.55 2.94
CA ASN A 62 4.06 -6.28 4.33
C ASN A 62 2.77 -6.98 4.78
N GLN A 63 2.00 -7.60 3.89
CA GLN A 63 0.78 -8.31 4.31
C GLN A 63 0.37 -9.43 3.34
N LYS A 64 -0.47 -10.33 3.85
CA LYS A 64 -1.25 -11.32 3.12
C LYS A 64 -2.69 -11.29 3.65
N CYS A 65 -3.67 -11.01 2.80
CA CYS A 65 -5.08 -11.03 3.16
C CYS A 65 -5.63 -12.44 2.97
N GLU A 66 -6.02 -13.10 4.05
CA GLU A 66 -6.55 -14.46 4.01
C GLU A 66 -8.04 -14.48 3.64
N SER A 67 -8.81 -13.54 4.17
CA SER A 67 -10.25 -13.47 3.88
C SER A 67 -10.83 -12.08 4.13
N LEU A 68 -11.89 -11.77 3.38
CA LEU A 68 -12.74 -10.59 3.55
C LEU A 68 -14.17 -11.05 3.82
N LYS A 69 -14.80 -10.47 4.85
CA LYS A 69 -16.23 -10.59 5.12
C LYS A 69 -16.85 -9.20 4.98
N ILE A 70 -17.81 -9.07 4.07
CA ILE A 70 -18.41 -7.80 3.68
C ILE A 70 -19.92 -7.90 3.85
N SER A 71 -20.56 -6.88 4.42
CA SER A 71 -21.99 -6.94 4.79
C SER A 71 -22.96 -6.82 3.62
N HIS A 72 -22.50 -6.43 2.43
CA HIS A 72 -23.33 -6.20 1.25
C HIS A 72 -22.75 -6.89 0.01
N PRO A 73 -23.59 -7.25 -0.99
CA PRO A 73 -23.12 -7.72 -2.29
C PRO A 73 -22.20 -6.70 -2.95
N TYR A 74 -21.15 -7.18 -3.59
CA TYR A 74 -20.14 -6.35 -4.24
C TYR A 74 -19.58 -7.02 -5.48
N GLN A 75 -18.96 -6.20 -6.33
CA GLN A 75 -18.06 -6.65 -7.38
C GLN A 75 -16.63 -6.23 -7.03
N THR A 76 -15.64 -6.97 -7.56
CA THR A 76 -14.24 -6.63 -7.40
C THR A 76 -13.67 -6.11 -8.71
N ILE A 77 -12.98 -4.98 -8.64
CA ILE A 77 -12.24 -4.38 -9.74
C ILE A 77 -10.76 -4.41 -9.36
N ARG A 78 -9.89 -4.68 -10.34
CA ARG A 78 -8.45 -4.56 -10.17
C ARG A 78 -7.93 -3.50 -11.14
N ASP A 79 -7.21 -2.51 -10.59
CA ASP A 79 -6.58 -1.50 -11.43
C ASP A 79 -5.20 -1.96 -11.94
N ARG A 80 -4.54 -1.13 -12.74
CA ARG A 80 -3.24 -1.43 -13.33
C ARG A 80 -2.11 -1.50 -12.30
N SER A 81 -2.25 -0.79 -11.18
CA SER A 81 -1.33 -0.84 -10.06
C SER A 81 -1.52 -2.10 -9.21
N GLY A 82 -2.53 -2.90 -9.52
CA GLY A 82 -2.85 -4.14 -8.82
C GLY A 82 -3.69 -3.92 -7.57
N ASN A 83 -4.23 -2.71 -7.35
CA ASN A 83 -5.12 -2.42 -6.23
C ASN A 83 -6.44 -3.15 -6.38
N HIS A 84 -6.99 -3.58 -5.26
CA HIS A 84 -8.28 -4.25 -5.21
C HIS A 84 -9.35 -3.26 -4.76
N ILE A 85 -10.36 -3.04 -5.60
CA ILE A 85 -11.45 -2.11 -5.36
C ILE A 85 -12.74 -2.91 -5.22
N LEU A 86 -13.49 -2.61 -4.18
CA LEU A 86 -14.84 -3.12 -3.94
C LEU A 86 -15.83 -2.13 -4.55
N SER A 87 -16.74 -2.61 -5.39
CA SER A 87 -17.81 -1.83 -6.01
C SER A 87 -19.16 -2.30 -5.51
N PHE A 88 -19.98 -1.36 -5.04
CA PHE A 88 -21.30 -1.58 -4.49
C PHE A 88 -22.32 -0.75 -5.27
N VAL A 89 -23.52 -1.32 -5.44
CA VAL A 89 -24.67 -0.64 -6.04
C VAL A 89 -25.83 -0.71 -5.05
N PHE A 90 -26.45 0.43 -4.78
CA PHE A 90 -27.68 0.52 -3.98
C PHE A 90 -28.79 1.12 -4.84
N ASP A 91 -29.91 0.42 -4.93
CA ASP A 91 -31.04 0.85 -5.75
C ASP A 91 -31.63 2.16 -5.25
N GLU A 92 -31.77 2.30 -3.93
CA GLU A 92 -32.34 3.48 -3.29
C GLU A 92 -31.81 3.65 -1.85
N ILE A 93 -31.56 4.90 -1.46
CA ILE A 93 -31.47 5.31 -0.05
C ILE A 93 -32.64 6.28 0.22
N PRO A 94 -33.57 5.94 1.12
CA PRO A 94 -34.75 6.77 1.39
C PRO A 94 -34.36 8.14 1.98
N PRO A 95 -35.28 9.12 1.98
CA PRO A 95 -35.06 10.42 2.62
C PRO A 95 -34.50 10.29 4.04
N PHE A 96 -33.41 10.99 4.34
CA PHE A 96 -32.71 10.94 5.63
C PHE A 96 -32.19 9.55 6.07
N GLY A 97 -32.29 8.54 5.21
CA GLY A 97 -31.84 7.18 5.44
C GLY A 97 -30.32 7.03 5.37
N ASN A 98 -29.84 5.86 5.79
CA ASN A 98 -28.43 5.50 5.70
C ASN A 98 -28.24 4.03 5.31
N VAL A 99 -27.06 3.75 4.74
CA VAL A 99 -26.54 2.42 4.51
C VAL A 99 -25.21 2.31 5.27
N ILE A 100 -25.03 1.21 6.01
CA ILE A 100 -23.80 0.93 6.76
C ILE A 100 -23.10 -0.29 6.15
N LEU A 101 -21.96 -0.04 5.49
CA LEU A 101 -21.12 -1.05 4.88
C LEU A 101 -20.05 -1.47 5.87
N ASN A 102 -20.05 -2.74 6.29
CA ASN A 102 -19.07 -3.28 7.21
C ASN A 102 -18.12 -4.21 6.45
N ILE A 103 -16.82 -4.01 6.65
CA ILE A 103 -15.77 -4.82 6.07
C ILE A 103 -14.89 -5.34 7.20
N GLU A 104 -14.71 -6.65 7.24
CA GLU A 104 -13.79 -7.32 8.13
C GLU A 104 -12.74 -8.06 7.30
N ALA A 105 -11.47 -7.88 7.62
CA ALA A 105 -10.39 -8.62 7.00
C ALA A 105 -9.61 -9.42 8.04
N LYS A 106 -9.26 -10.66 7.66
CA LYS A 106 -8.24 -11.45 8.35
C LYS A 106 -6.96 -11.40 7.53
N LEU A 107 -5.89 -10.94 8.16
CA LEU A 107 -4.62 -10.66 7.54
C LEU A 107 -3.51 -11.37 8.31
N LEU A 108 -2.45 -11.71 7.59
CA LEU A 108 -1.18 -12.13 8.14
C LEU A 108 -0.12 -11.11 7.71
N PHE A 109 0.65 -10.62 8.68
CA PHE A 109 1.78 -9.75 8.45
C PHE A 109 3.08 -10.53 8.70
N PRO A 110 4.17 -10.21 8.00
CA PRO A 110 5.45 -10.78 8.36
C PRO A 110 6.07 -9.98 9.53
N VAL A 111 6.92 -10.62 10.34
CA VAL A 111 7.66 -9.93 11.42
C VAL A 111 8.69 -8.97 10.83
N TYR A 112 9.27 -9.34 9.70
CA TYR A 112 10.26 -8.56 8.96
C TYR A 112 9.82 -8.44 7.49
N PRO A 113 10.22 -7.37 6.78
CA PRO A 113 9.95 -7.25 5.35
C PRO A 113 10.38 -8.51 4.59
N VAL A 114 9.47 -9.06 3.79
CA VAL A 114 9.74 -10.28 3.02
C VAL A 114 10.15 -9.94 1.60
N ALA A 115 10.94 -10.83 1.00
CA ALA A 115 11.27 -10.72 -0.41
C ALA A 115 9.99 -10.78 -1.24
N HIS A 116 9.79 -9.76 -2.07
CA HIS A 116 8.63 -9.65 -2.95
C HIS A 116 9.14 -9.16 -4.31
N ARG A 117 9.46 -10.12 -5.18
CA ARG A 117 10.00 -9.82 -6.50
C ARG A 117 8.86 -9.52 -7.47
N GLU A 118 8.91 -8.34 -8.04
CA GLU A 118 8.00 -7.87 -9.07
C GLU A 118 8.77 -7.09 -10.12
N ASP A 119 8.12 -6.73 -11.23
CA ASP A 119 8.71 -5.82 -12.20
C ASP A 119 8.82 -4.42 -11.58
N ILE A 120 10.05 -4.01 -11.32
CA ILE A 120 10.33 -2.73 -10.65
C ILE A 120 10.40 -1.53 -11.60
N SER A 121 10.32 -1.76 -12.91
CA SER A 121 10.63 -0.74 -13.93
C SER A 121 9.73 0.49 -13.83
N ASN A 122 8.45 0.29 -13.52
CA ASN A 122 7.49 1.38 -13.36
C ASN A 122 7.79 2.27 -12.13
N TYR A 123 8.49 1.72 -11.14
CA TYR A 123 8.81 2.42 -9.90
C TYR A 123 10.08 3.26 -10.00
N LEU A 124 10.66 3.38 -11.20
CA LEU A 124 11.77 4.29 -11.53
C LEU A 124 11.28 5.53 -12.29
N LEU A 125 10.10 5.46 -12.90
CA LEU A 125 9.60 6.51 -13.78
C LEU A 125 9.05 7.72 -13.00
N PRO A 126 9.11 8.94 -13.56
CA PRO A 126 8.39 10.08 -12.98
C PRO A 126 6.87 9.88 -13.07
N GLY A 127 6.13 10.62 -12.25
CA GLY A 127 4.67 10.63 -12.23
C GLY A 127 4.12 12.03 -11.95
N LYS A 128 2.80 12.19 -12.01
CA LYS A 128 2.07 13.46 -11.83
C LYS A 128 2.55 14.23 -10.58
N ASN A 129 2.61 13.52 -9.44
CA ASN A 129 3.04 14.06 -8.15
C ASN A 129 4.45 13.60 -7.75
N ILE A 130 5.05 12.70 -8.53
CA ILE A 130 6.40 12.15 -8.32
C ILE A 130 7.30 12.73 -9.41
N GLN A 131 7.55 14.04 -9.37
CA GLN A 131 8.24 14.73 -10.46
C GLN A 131 9.77 14.51 -10.42
N SER A 132 10.21 13.26 -10.44
CA SER A 132 11.61 12.84 -10.28
C SER A 132 12.54 13.35 -11.39
N ASN A 133 12.01 13.71 -12.56
CA ASN A 133 12.75 14.26 -13.69
C ASN A 133 12.91 15.79 -13.64
N GLU A 134 12.34 16.47 -12.65
CA GLU A 134 12.45 17.92 -12.52
C GLU A 134 13.89 18.33 -12.13
N PRO A 135 14.47 19.38 -12.75
CA PRO A 135 15.85 19.78 -12.50
C PRO A 135 16.18 20.04 -11.02
N GLU A 136 15.26 20.65 -10.27
CA GLU A 136 15.44 20.90 -8.83
C GLU A 136 15.48 19.61 -8.01
N ILE A 137 14.68 18.61 -8.37
CA ILE A 137 14.68 17.30 -7.70
C ILE A 137 15.98 16.56 -8.02
N GLN A 138 16.40 16.58 -9.29
CA GLN A 138 17.66 15.97 -9.75
C GLN A 138 18.89 16.59 -9.08
N GLU A 139 18.88 17.91 -8.88
CA GLU A 139 19.94 18.64 -8.16
C GLU A 139 20.10 18.14 -6.73
N ILE A 140 18.99 18.09 -5.98
CA ILE A 140 18.99 17.62 -4.59
C ILE A 140 19.34 16.12 -4.53
N ALA A 141 18.79 15.31 -5.44
CA ALA A 141 19.09 13.89 -5.54
C ALA A 141 20.61 13.65 -5.69
N ARG A 142 21.28 14.41 -6.57
CA ARG A 142 22.73 14.33 -6.77
C ARG A 142 23.53 14.73 -5.54
N ILE A 143 23.08 15.74 -4.78
CA ILE A 143 23.73 16.16 -3.52
C ILE A 143 23.62 15.04 -2.47
N LEU A 144 22.50 14.33 -2.43
CA LEU A 144 22.23 13.28 -1.45
C LEU A 144 22.85 11.92 -1.82
N LYS A 145 23.25 11.72 -3.09
CA LYS A 145 23.87 10.47 -3.56
C LYS A 145 25.09 10.09 -2.71
N ALA A 146 25.15 8.82 -2.33
CA ALA A 146 26.24 8.21 -1.58
C ALA A 146 26.92 7.09 -2.40
N GLU A 147 27.92 6.43 -1.81
CA GLU A 147 28.65 5.34 -2.48
C GLU A 147 27.77 4.11 -2.73
N ASN A 148 26.83 3.82 -1.82
CA ASN A 148 25.85 2.75 -1.99
C ASN A 148 24.41 3.24 -1.92
N GLU A 149 23.51 2.44 -2.49
CA GLU A 149 22.07 2.74 -2.60
C GLU A 149 21.43 2.93 -1.22
N MET A 150 21.70 2.06 -0.26
CA MET A 150 21.10 2.14 1.08
C MET A 150 21.48 3.46 1.79
N GLN A 151 22.75 3.86 1.74
CA GLN A 151 23.19 5.14 2.28
C GLN A 151 22.56 6.34 1.55
N THR A 152 22.34 6.20 0.24
CA THR A 152 21.63 7.22 -0.54
C THR A 152 20.18 7.35 -0.04
N VAL A 153 19.47 6.23 0.15
CA VAL A 153 18.10 6.23 0.70
C VAL A 153 18.08 6.81 2.11
N GLU A 154 19.02 6.46 2.98
CA GLU A 154 19.13 7.01 4.34
C GLU A 154 19.29 8.53 4.32
N ARG A 155 20.15 9.07 3.45
CA ARG A 155 20.32 10.51 3.26
C ARG A 155 19.07 11.19 2.72
N VAL A 156 18.38 10.55 1.77
CA VAL A 156 17.09 11.03 1.25
C VAL A 156 16.03 11.06 2.34
N PHE A 157 15.91 9.98 3.13
CA PHE A 157 14.99 9.90 4.26
C PHE A 157 15.25 11.00 5.30
N ASP A 158 16.51 11.16 5.70
CA ASP A 158 16.94 12.20 6.65
C ASP A 158 16.69 13.60 6.11
N TYR A 159 16.93 13.83 4.81
CA TYR A 159 16.67 15.11 4.18
C TYR A 159 15.18 15.47 4.26
N VAL A 160 14.29 14.58 3.80
CA VAL A 160 12.85 14.84 3.77
C VAL A 160 12.29 15.02 5.19
N SER A 161 12.63 14.13 6.12
CA SER A 161 12.12 14.16 7.50
C SER A 161 12.56 15.37 8.33
N ARG A 162 13.63 16.07 7.91
CA ARG A 162 14.17 17.26 8.59
C ARG A 162 13.81 18.57 7.89
N HIS A 163 13.58 18.57 6.58
CA HIS A 163 13.41 19.79 5.80
C HIS A 163 11.97 20.10 5.40
N ILE A 164 11.04 19.17 5.63
CA ILE A 164 9.62 19.38 5.37
C ILE A 164 8.87 19.54 6.69
N GLU A 165 8.04 20.58 6.78
CA GLU A 165 7.15 20.84 7.90
C GLU A 165 5.78 20.21 7.67
N TYR A 166 5.25 19.50 8.67
CA TYR A 166 3.89 18.96 8.61
C TYR A 166 2.88 20.07 8.92
N THR A 167 1.99 20.36 7.97
CA THR A 167 1.01 21.49 8.09
C THR A 167 -0.44 21.05 8.30
N GLY A 168 -0.67 19.79 8.67
CA GLY A 168 -2.01 19.22 8.74
C GLY A 168 -2.57 18.84 7.37
N TYR A 169 -3.80 18.33 7.36
CA TYR A 169 -4.47 17.84 6.16
C TYR A 169 -4.55 18.90 5.06
N LEU A 170 -4.17 18.51 3.84
CA LEU A 170 -4.35 19.31 2.63
C LEU A 170 -5.48 18.73 1.79
N SER A 171 -6.30 19.63 1.21
CA SER A 171 -7.49 19.24 0.43
C SER A 171 -7.17 18.63 -0.95
N GLN A 172 -5.90 18.58 -1.32
CA GLN A 172 -5.40 17.99 -2.56
C GLN A 172 -3.91 17.71 -2.41
N SER A 173 -3.43 16.69 -3.12
CA SER A 173 -2.00 16.43 -3.28
C SER A 173 -1.32 17.45 -4.23
N TYR A 174 -0.23 18.06 -3.76
CA TYR A 174 0.55 19.06 -4.51
C TYR A 174 1.87 18.49 -5.10
N GLY A 175 2.29 17.31 -4.65
CA GLY A 175 3.43 16.58 -5.17
C GLY A 175 4.82 17.02 -4.67
N ALA A 176 5.83 16.27 -5.12
CA ALA A 176 7.22 16.37 -4.68
C ALA A 176 7.84 17.75 -4.89
N LEU A 177 7.63 18.37 -6.06
CA LEU A 177 8.23 19.67 -6.36
C LEU A 177 7.67 20.79 -5.47
N TYR A 178 6.38 20.71 -5.13
CA TYR A 178 5.78 21.62 -4.14
C TYR A 178 6.42 21.42 -2.76
N ALA A 179 6.53 20.17 -2.31
CA ALA A 179 7.12 19.84 -1.02
C ALA A 179 8.56 20.40 -0.93
N LEU A 180 9.37 20.19 -1.98
CA LEU A 180 10.74 20.69 -2.04
C LEU A 180 10.81 22.23 -1.95
N ARG A 181 10.02 22.94 -2.76
CA ARG A 181 10.06 24.41 -2.86
C ARG A 181 9.46 25.09 -1.64
N ARG A 182 8.37 24.55 -1.10
CA ARG A 182 7.61 25.15 0.00
C ARG A 182 8.02 24.66 1.37
N LYS A 183 8.78 23.55 1.43
CA LYS A 183 9.26 22.92 2.66
C LYS A 183 8.13 22.57 3.63
N LYS A 184 6.95 22.22 3.08
CA LYS A 184 5.77 21.89 3.86
C LYS A 184 4.84 20.94 3.11
N GLY A 185 4.00 20.23 3.84
CA GLY A 185 2.96 19.38 3.28
C GLY A 185 2.31 18.47 4.32
N ASP A 186 1.49 17.52 3.86
CA ASP A 186 0.99 16.43 4.70
C ASP A 186 1.73 15.10 4.42
N CYS A 187 1.23 13.97 4.93
CA CYS A 187 1.84 12.66 4.70
C CYS A 187 2.12 12.35 3.21
N THR A 188 1.28 12.88 2.31
CA THR A 188 1.36 12.71 0.86
C THR A 188 2.57 13.44 0.28
N GLU A 189 2.78 14.72 0.60
CA GLU A 189 3.95 15.47 0.10
C GLU A 189 5.28 14.91 0.64
N PHE A 190 5.29 14.43 1.89
CA PHE A 190 6.46 13.77 2.46
C PHE A 190 6.79 12.48 1.70
N MET A 191 5.76 11.64 1.45
CA MET A 191 5.89 10.43 0.64
C MET A 191 6.34 10.76 -0.79
N ASP A 192 5.69 11.70 -1.46
CA ASP A 192 5.95 12.06 -2.85
C ASP A 192 7.39 12.55 -3.04
N LEU A 193 7.86 13.44 -2.16
CA LEU A 193 9.22 13.95 -2.23
C LEU A 193 10.27 12.86 -2.00
N PHE A 194 10.04 11.99 -1.01
CA PHE A 194 10.94 10.87 -0.75
C PHE A 194 11.05 9.96 -1.99
N ILE A 195 9.91 9.58 -2.58
CA ILE A 195 9.88 8.74 -3.78
C ILE A 195 10.58 9.46 -4.93
N ALA A 196 10.29 10.74 -5.18
CA ALA A 196 10.89 11.48 -6.29
C ALA A 196 12.42 11.55 -6.18
N LEU A 197 12.96 11.78 -4.98
CA LEU A 197 14.41 11.79 -4.71
C LEU A 197 15.05 10.40 -4.82
N CYS A 198 14.35 9.34 -4.41
CA CYS A 198 14.80 7.96 -4.63
C CYS A 198 14.86 7.64 -6.13
N ARG A 199 13.77 7.90 -6.87
CA ARG A 199 13.69 7.63 -8.31
C ARG A 199 14.71 8.45 -9.11
N ALA A 200 14.98 9.69 -8.71
CA ALA A 200 16.04 10.52 -9.29
C ALA A 200 17.46 9.97 -9.05
N ASN A 201 17.63 9.12 -8.03
CA ASN A 201 18.86 8.36 -7.77
C ASN A 201 18.81 6.92 -8.31
N GLU A 202 17.88 6.61 -9.22
CA GLU A 202 17.70 5.29 -9.83
C GLU A 202 17.33 4.18 -8.82
N ILE A 203 16.78 4.57 -7.66
CA ILE A 203 16.29 3.65 -6.64
C ILE A 203 14.77 3.49 -6.81
N PRO A 204 14.26 2.27 -7.09
CA PRO A 204 12.83 2.06 -7.26
C PRO A 204 12.09 2.37 -5.96
N ALA A 205 11.06 3.21 -6.05
CA ALA A 205 10.26 3.61 -4.90
C ALA A 205 8.78 3.74 -5.28
N ARG A 206 7.88 3.48 -4.33
CA ARG A 206 6.42 3.54 -4.52
C ARG A 206 5.73 4.15 -3.32
N GLY A 207 4.56 4.73 -3.55
CA GLY A 207 3.69 5.20 -2.48
C GLY A 207 2.72 4.10 -2.09
N LEU A 208 2.25 4.16 -0.85
CA LEU A 208 1.22 3.30 -0.31
C LEU A 208 0.26 4.14 0.53
N ALA A 209 -1.01 3.76 0.51
CA ALA A 209 -2.04 4.34 1.35
C ALA A 209 -2.85 3.27 2.06
N GLY A 210 -3.25 3.58 3.29
CA GLY A 210 -3.96 2.66 4.16
C GLY A 210 -3.91 3.13 5.60
N TYR A 211 -3.69 2.23 6.55
CA TYR A 211 -3.83 2.52 7.97
C TYR A 211 -2.60 2.09 8.75
N SER A 212 -2.19 2.92 9.71
CA SER A 212 -1.20 2.54 10.72
C SER A 212 -1.88 1.72 11.81
N ILE A 213 -1.61 0.42 11.87
CA ILE A 213 -2.19 -0.51 12.86
C ILE A 213 -1.11 -1.09 13.74
N LYS A 214 -1.39 -1.44 15.00
CA LYS A 214 -0.41 -2.15 15.87
C LYS A 214 -0.89 -3.53 16.29
N GLU A 215 -2.20 -3.71 16.37
CA GLU A 215 -2.86 -4.90 16.86
C GLU A 215 -4.17 -5.12 16.11
N ASN A 216 -5.05 -6.00 16.61
CA ASN A 216 -6.41 -6.08 16.08
C ASN A 216 -7.10 -4.74 16.30
N SER A 217 -7.67 -4.17 15.25
CA SER A 217 -8.13 -2.77 15.31
C SER A 217 -9.41 -2.56 14.52
N LEU A 218 -10.28 -1.72 15.08
CA LEU A 218 -11.30 -1.01 14.34
C LEU A 218 -10.62 0.22 13.74
N LEU A 219 -10.52 0.28 12.41
CA LEU A 219 -9.79 1.34 11.73
C LEU A 219 -10.52 2.65 11.87
N LYS A 220 -9.81 3.68 12.31
CA LYS A 220 -10.39 5.01 12.48
C LYS A 220 -9.98 5.93 11.34
N PRO A 221 -10.83 6.90 10.94
CA PRO A 221 -10.52 7.79 9.83
C PRO A 221 -9.21 8.55 10.01
N ASN A 222 -8.89 8.95 11.25
CA ASN A 222 -7.67 9.70 11.60
C ASN A 222 -6.39 8.85 11.60
N GLU A 223 -6.49 7.54 11.41
CA GLU A 223 -5.35 6.63 11.28
C GLU A 223 -4.97 6.37 9.82
N TYR A 224 -5.77 6.87 8.88
CA TYR A 224 -5.45 6.80 7.45
C TYR A 224 -4.19 7.60 7.15
N HIS A 225 -3.28 7.01 6.38
CA HIS A 225 -1.93 7.52 6.21
C HIS A 225 -1.32 7.10 4.89
N ASN A 226 -0.49 7.98 4.33
CA ASN A 226 0.31 7.72 3.13
C ASN A 226 1.79 7.60 3.51
N TRP A 227 2.47 6.58 2.99
CA TRP A 227 3.90 6.35 3.24
C TRP A 227 4.59 5.79 2.00
N ALA A 228 5.92 5.73 2.00
CA ALA A 228 6.68 5.20 0.89
C ALA A 228 7.24 3.80 1.18
N GLU A 229 7.48 3.05 0.12
CA GLU A 229 8.40 1.91 0.12
C GLU A 229 9.51 2.14 -0.91
N PHE A 230 10.71 1.64 -0.63
CA PHE A 230 11.80 1.57 -1.59
C PHE A 230 12.30 0.14 -1.76
N TYR A 231 12.74 -0.20 -2.97
CA TYR A 231 13.20 -1.53 -3.30
C TYR A 231 14.71 -1.62 -3.11
N TYR A 232 15.17 -2.61 -2.35
CA TYR A 232 16.58 -2.90 -2.18
C TYR A 232 16.80 -4.41 -2.02
N ALA A 233 17.70 -4.97 -2.81
CA ALA A 233 18.11 -6.38 -2.73
C ALA A 233 16.96 -7.41 -2.72
N GLY A 234 15.87 -7.16 -3.47
CA GLY A 234 14.75 -8.10 -3.57
C GLY A 234 13.57 -7.81 -2.62
N ILE A 235 13.69 -6.79 -1.77
CA ILE A 235 12.77 -6.50 -0.67
C ILE A 235 12.28 -5.06 -0.80
N TRP A 236 10.97 -4.85 -0.58
CA TRP A 236 10.42 -3.51 -0.36
C TRP A 236 10.50 -3.15 1.11
N TYR A 237 11.16 -2.04 1.40
CA TYR A 237 11.31 -1.51 2.75
C TYR A 237 10.44 -0.28 2.95
N THR A 238 9.70 -0.26 4.04
CA THR A 238 8.90 0.90 4.45
C THR A 238 9.79 2.08 4.86
N ALA A 239 9.44 3.26 4.35
CA ALA A 239 9.99 4.56 4.73
C ALA A 239 8.84 5.55 4.92
N ASP A 240 8.65 6.01 6.14
CA ASP A 240 7.69 7.05 6.51
C ASP A 240 8.44 8.27 7.06
N PRO A 241 8.87 9.20 6.19
CA PRO A 241 9.62 10.37 6.61
C PRO A 241 8.79 11.37 7.43
N GLN A 242 7.45 11.35 7.32
CA GLN A 242 6.57 12.21 8.11
C GLN A 242 6.56 11.76 9.58
N ARG A 243 6.47 10.46 9.84
CA ARG A 243 6.52 9.88 11.19
C ARG A 243 7.93 9.53 11.67
N ARG A 244 8.94 9.75 10.83
CA ARG A 244 10.35 9.40 11.10
C ARG A 244 10.56 7.90 11.39
N ILE A 245 9.85 7.06 10.64
CA ILE A 245 9.95 5.60 10.73
C ILE A 245 10.67 5.09 9.48
N PHE A 246 11.82 4.44 9.66
CA PHE A 246 12.61 3.90 8.56
C PHE A 246 12.89 2.41 8.79
N LYS A 247 12.55 1.57 7.80
CA LYS A 247 12.71 0.11 7.83
C LYS A 247 12.20 -0.53 9.14
N PRO A 248 10.96 -0.24 9.59
CA PRO A 248 10.42 -0.85 10.79
C PRO A 248 10.27 -2.36 10.62
N ALA A 249 10.09 -3.06 11.74
CA ALA A 249 9.51 -4.40 11.71
C ALA A 249 8.11 -4.35 11.05
N GLY A 250 7.70 -5.47 10.45
CA GLY A 250 6.41 -5.59 9.80
C GLY A 250 5.24 -5.56 10.79
N GLY A 251 4.02 -5.56 10.25
CA GLY A 251 2.80 -5.58 11.06
C GLY A 251 2.25 -4.22 11.50
N ASN A 252 2.91 -3.12 11.12
CA ASN A 252 2.55 -1.78 11.57
C ASN A 252 1.73 -0.95 10.56
N TYR A 253 1.62 -1.41 9.32
CA TYR A 253 0.99 -0.67 8.22
C TYR A 253 0.12 -1.61 7.38
N LEU A 254 -1.20 -1.42 7.46
CA LEU A 254 -2.16 -2.06 6.59
C LEU A 254 -2.24 -1.29 5.28
N CYS A 255 -1.84 -1.93 4.18
CA CYS A 255 -1.92 -1.36 2.85
C CYS A 255 -3.25 -1.69 2.17
N LEU A 256 -3.93 -0.64 1.70
CA LEU A 256 -5.13 -0.77 0.86
C LEU A 256 -4.83 -0.40 -0.61
N ARG A 257 -3.86 0.48 -0.83
CA ARG A 257 -3.56 1.05 -2.16
C ARG A 257 -2.07 1.25 -2.37
N ILE A 258 -1.60 0.89 -3.55
CA ILE A 258 -0.33 1.24 -4.15
C ILE A 258 -0.52 2.50 -5.00
N ILE A 259 0.32 3.50 -4.74
CA ILE A 259 0.37 4.79 -5.45
C ILE A 259 1.62 4.81 -6.31
N ASN A 260 1.42 4.76 -7.63
CA ASN A 260 2.52 4.68 -8.59
C ASN A 260 2.89 6.03 -9.23
N GLY A 261 2.08 7.07 -8.99
CA GLY A 261 2.26 8.41 -9.58
C GLY A 261 1.70 8.54 -11.00
N ASN A 262 1.13 7.49 -11.57
CA ASN A 262 0.48 7.52 -12.89
C ASN A 262 -1.00 7.91 -12.75
N SER A 263 -1.59 8.48 -13.80
CA SER A 263 -3.00 8.94 -13.85
C SER A 263 -4.05 7.82 -13.88
N ASP A 264 -3.64 6.57 -13.67
CA ASP A 264 -4.47 5.37 -13.88
C ASP A 264 -5.16 4.88 -12.58
N ASP A 265 -5.11 5.69 -11.52
CA ASP A 265 -5.78 5.37 -10.26
C ASP A 265 -7.30 5.47 -10.43
N PHE A 266 -8.00 4.39 -10.07
CA PHE A 266 -9.46 4.29 -10.27
C PHE A 266 -10.27 5.20 -9.34
N LEU A 267 -9.78 5.39 -8.11
CA LEU A 267 -10.32 6.33 -7.13
C LEU A 267 -9.45 7.58 -7.13
N ASP A 268 -10.09 8.76 -7.06
CA ASP A 268 -9.38 10.03 -6.98
C ASP A 268 -8.41 10.04 -5.78
N ALA A 269 -7.29 10.76 -5.92
CA ALA A 269 -6.11 10.53 -5.09
C ALA A 269 -6.30 10.73 -3.58
N ASP A 270 -7.25 11.59 -3.19
CA ASP A 270 -7.27 12.18 -1.85
C ASP A 270 -8.21 11.47 -0.84
N GLU A 271 -9.05 10.53 -1.29
CA GLU A 271 -10.02 9.82 -0.45
C GLU A 271 -9.92 8.28 -0.62
N PRO A 272 -10.11 7.47 0.44
CA PRO A 272 -10.07 6.01 0.33
C PRO A 272 -11.32 5.42 -0.34
N PHE A 273 -12.25 6.26 -0.80
CA PHE A 273 -13.51 5.85 -1.42
C PHE A 273 -13.96 6.85 -2.49
N ARG A 274 -14.90 6.42 -3.33
CA ARG A 274 -15.65 7.27 -4.27
C ARG A 274 -17.13 6.95 -4.16
N ILE A 275 -17.97 7.96 -4.36
CA ILE A 275 -19.42 7.80 -4.40
C ILE A 275 -20.03 8.53 -5.58
N LYS A 276 -21.04 7.92 -6.20
CA LYS A 276 -21.92 8.52 -7.21
C LYS A 276 -23.34 8.52 -6.67
N GLY A 277 -23.90 9.70 -6.49
CA GLY A 277 -25.24 9.94 -5.96
C GLY A 277 -25.33 11.37 -5.43
N GLU A 278 -26.49 12.01 -5.60
CA GLU A 278 -26.65 13.43 -5.30
C GLU A 278 -26.69 13.70 -3.79
N ASN A 279 -25.85 14.63 -3.32
CA ASN A 279 -25.81 15.14 -1.94
C ASN A 279 -25.76 14.05 -0.85
N LEU A 280 -25.04 12.96 -1.13
CA LEU A 280 -24.75 11.93 -0.13
C LEU A 280 -23.59 12.35 0.76
N GLU A 281 -23.71 12.08 2.05
CA GLU A 281 -22.60 12.17 2.99
C GLU A 281 -22.02 10.77 3.20
N VAL A 282 -20.70 10.64 3.16
CA VAL A 282 -20.01 9.41 3.54
C VAL A 282 -19.18 9.66 4.78
N LYS A 283 -19.28 8.78 5.76
CA LYS A 283 -18.42 8.75 6.95
C LYS A 283 -17.76 7.39 7.07
N ILE A 284 -16.46 7.39 7.34
CA ILE A 284 -15.73 6.19 7.76
C ILE A 284 -16.03 5.98 9.25
N GLY A 285 -16.39 4.76 9.63
CA GLY A 285 -16.91 4.45 10.97
C GLY A 285 -15.89 4.57 12.11
N GLU A 286 -16.43 4.81 13.30
CA GLU A 286 -15.81 4.73 14.63
C GLU A 286 -16.37 3.54 15.42
#